data_AF-N9NSH5-F1
#
_entry.id   AF-N9NSH5-F1
#
_cell.length_a   1.000
_cell.length_b   1.000
_cell.length_c   1.000
_cell.angle_alpha   90.00
_cell.angle_beta   90.00
_cell.angle_gamma   90.00
#
_symmetry.space_group_name_H-M   'P 1'
#
loop_
_entity.id
_entity.type
_entity.pdbx_description
1 polymer ?
#
loop_
_entity_poly.entity_id
_entity_poly.type
_entity_poly.pdbx_seq_one_letter_code
_entity_poly.pdbx_strand_id
1 'polypeptide(L)'
;AVKAGDTVDIGTADGEENLQVAKEGNDIKYSLNRDLKVDSVTAGDTVMNTDGMTIAGGPSVTKDGIDAADTKITNVADGEVAAGSKDAVNGGQLNDSVGSVGDMLGGGVTNEGGKLNGPFTVNDNGYANVADAIEGETAAAKTEVEAGKNMTVESETGANGQTIYTVATADDVEFNTVKVGDVSIDG
;
A
#
# COMPACT_ATOMS: atom_id res chain seq x y z
N ALA A 1 -17.65 76.00 -3.80
CA ALA A 1 -17.25 76.07 -2.38
C ALA A 1 -18.50 75.85 -1.55
N VAL A 2 -18.40 75.04 -0.49
CA VAL A 2 -19.45 74.87 0.51
C VAL A 2 -19.58 76.21 1.27
N LYS A 3 -20.78 76.78 1.31
CA LYS A 3 -21.10 78.06 1.96
C LYS A 3 -21.61 77.83 3.38
N ALA A 4 -21.63 78.90 4.18
CA ALA A 4 -22.24 78.85 5.50
C ALA A 4 -23.74 78.46 5.38
N GLY A 5 -24.14 77.41 6.08
CA GLY A 5 -25.49 76.85 6.02
C GLY A 5 -25.68 75.71 5.02
N ASP A 6 -24.71 75.45 4.13
CA ASP A 6 -24.76 74.28 3.24
C ASP A 6 -24.59 72.98 4.05
N THR A 7 -25.34 71.94 3.65
CA THR A 7 -25.18 70.58 4.20
C THR A 7 -24.33 69.75 3.24
N VAL A 8 -23.36 69.03 3.78
CA VAL A 8 -22.60 68.00 3.06
C VAL A 8 -23.04 66.65 3.62
N ASP A 9 -23.58 65.80 2.76
CA ASP A 9 -23.96 64.44 3.15
C ASP A 9 -22.75 63.51 3.11
N ILE A 10 -22.63 62.66 4.13
CA ILE A 10 -21.52 61.73 4.32
C ILE A 10 -22.12 60.39 4.77
N GLY A 11 -22.08 59.40 3.88
CA GLY A 11 -22.67 58.08 4.10
C GLY A 11 -22.16 57.05 3.09
N THR A 12 -22.84 55.91 3.03
CA THR A 12 -22.55 54.83 2.06
C THR A 12 -23.49 54.92 0.86
N ALA A 13 -23.18 54.18 -0.21
CA ALA A 13 -24.09 54.05 -1.34
C ALA A 13 -25.38 53.30 -0.96
N ASP A 14 -26.46 53.52 -1.72
CA ASP A 14 -27.72 52.81 -1.52
C ASP A 14 -27.53 51.29 -1.66
N GLY A 15 -27.98 50.55 -0.65
CA GLY A 15 -27.84 49.08 -0.62
C GLY A 15 -26.42 48.57 -0.33
N GLU A 16 -25.47 49.45 0.00
CA GLU A 16 -24.17 49.03 0.53
C GLU A 16 -24.36 48.41 1.92
N GLU A 17 -23.94 47.15 2.05
CA GLU A 17 -24.08 46.36 3.28
C GLU A 17 -22.75 46.13 3.99
N ASN A 18 -21.60 46.49 3.40
CA ASN A 18 -20.27 46.18 3.95
C ASN A 18 -19.68 47.33 4.74
N LEU A 19 -19.96 48.58 4.36
CA LEU A 19 -19.45 49.77 5.03
C LEU A 19 -20.46 50.31 6.04
N GLN A 20 -19.95 50.74 7.19
CA GLN A 20 -20.71 51.45 8.21
C GLN A 20 -20.08 52.82 8.44
N VAL A 21 -20.94 53.84 8.52
CA VAL A 21 -20.55 55.22 8.82
C VAL A 21 -21.34 55.70 10.02
N ALA A 22 -20.64 56.19 11.04
CA ALA A 22 -21.24 56.80 12.23
C ALA A 22 -20.62 58.16 12.51
N LYS A 23 -21.43 59.11 12.97
CA LYS A 23 -20.98 60.43 13.42
C LYS A 23 -21.03 60.51 14.94
N GLU A 24 -19.88 60.83 15.55
CA GLU A 24 -19.77 61.06 16.99
C GLU A 24 -19.11 62.42 17.23
N GLY A 25 -19.88 63.42 17.66
CA GLY A 25 -19.38 64.78 17.78
C GLY A 25 -18.90 65.31 16.42
N ASN A 26 -17.60 65.61 16.32
CA ASN A 26 -16.95 66.09 15.10
C ASN A 26 -16.22 64.98 14.33
N ASP A 27 -16.23 63.74 14.82
CA ASP A 27 -15.59 62.60 14.17
C ASP A 27 -16.57 61.83 13.31
N ILE A 28 -16.13 61.44 12.12
CA ILE A 28 -16.81 60.48 11.27
C ILE A 28 -16.02 59.18 11.34
N LYS A 29 -16.68 58.12 11.81
CA LYS A 29 -16.09 56.80 11.97
C LYS A 29 -16.53 55.90 10.84
N TYR A 30 -15.55 55.38 10.11
CA TYR A 30 -15.74 54.34 9.13
C TYR A 30 -15.36 52.99 9.74
N SER A 31 -16.18 51.99 9.48
CA SER A 31 -15.86 50.61 9.82
C SER A 31 -16.46 49.66 8.80
N LEU A 32 -15.98 48.43 8.82
CA LEU A 32 -16.58 47.33 8.09
C LEU A 32 -17.61 46.63 8.97
N ASN A 33 -18.71 46.18 8.36
CA ASN A 33 -19.54 45.15 8.97
C ASN A 33 -18.71 43.89 9.27
N ARG A 34 -19.12 43.14 10.30
CA ARG A 34 -18.41 41.92 10.70
C ARG A 34 -18.61 40.82 9.67
N ASP A 35 -19.81 40.74 9.12
CA ASP A 35 -20.15 39.91 7.98
C ASP A 35 -20.06 40.75 6.71
N LEU A 36 -19.26 40.29 5.76
CA LEU A 36 -19.04 40.96 4.49
C LEU A 36 -19.63 40.13 3.36
N LYS A 37 -20.34 40.81 2.45
CA LYS A 37 -20.90 40.23 1.24
C LYS A 37 -20.07 40.69 0.05
N VAL A 38 -19.24 39.77 -0.45
CA VAL A 38 -18.29 40.01 -1.55
C VAL A 38 -18.32 38.83 -2.51
N ASP A 39 -18.02 39.08 -3.79
CA ASP A 39 -17.93 38.01 -4.79
C ASP A 39 -16.60 37.25 -4.69
N SER A 40 -15.53 37.92 -4.27
CA SER A 40 -14.21 37.33 -4.11
C SER A 40 -13.34 38.08 -3.10
N VAL A 41 -12.46 37.33 -2.42
CA VAL A 41 -11.35 37.86 -1.63
C VAL A 41 -10.05 37.30 -2.20
N THR A 42 -9.09 38.18 -2.51
CA THR A 42 -7.75 37.80 -2.98
C THR A 42 -6.72 38.25 -1.96
N ALA A 43 -5.88 37.32 -1.50
CA ALA A 43 -4.79 37.58 -0.57
C ALA A 43 -3.51 36.86 -1.05
N GLY A 44 -2.65 37.60 -1.75
CA GLY A 44 -1.52 37.00 -2.47
C GLY A 44 -2.04 36.02 -3.53
N ASP A 45 -1.52 34.79 -3.51
CA ASP A 45 -1.91 33.72 -4.44
C ASP A 45 -3.22 33.01 -4.06
N THR A 46 -3.78 33.32 -2.88
CA THR A 46 -5.03 32.73 -2.42
C THR A 46 -6.24 33.52 -2.94
N VAL A 47 -7.20 32.82 -3.52
CA VAL A 47 -8.50 33.37 -3.92
C VAL A 47 -9.60 32.58 -3.22
N MET A 48 -10.52 33.29 -2.55
CA MET A 48 -11.79 32.75 -2.06
C MET A 48 -12.92 33.40 -2.85
N ASN A 49 -13.77 32.61 -3.49
CA ASN A 49 -14.87 33.10 -4.31
C ASN A 49 -16.06 32.14 -4.26
N THR A 50 -17.02 32.31 -5.18
CA THR A 50 -18.22 31.47 -5.25
C THR A 50 -17.94 29.98 -5.46
N ASP A 51 -16.77 29.60 -5.97
CA ASP A 51 -16.39 28.20 -6.24
C ASP A 51 -15.64 27.52 -5.10
N GLY A 52 -15.11 28.29 -4.15
CA GLY A 52 -14.38 27.79 -2.99
C GLY A 52 -13.09 28.58 -2.72
N MET A 53 -12.04 27.89 -2.33
CA MET A 53 -10.71 28.43 -2.06
C MET A 53 -9.67 27.80 -2.98
N THR A 54 -8.87 28.63 -3.66
CA THR A 54 -7.76 28.18 -4.50
C THR A 54 -6.48 28.90 -4.11
N ILE A 55 -5.34 28.22 -4.26
CA ILE A 55 -4.01 28.80 -4.14
C ILE A 55 -3.31 28.64 -5.50
N ALA A 56 -2.87 29.72 -6.13
CA ALA A 56 -2.20 29.64 -7.42
C ALA A 56 -0.93 28.77 -7.32
N GLY A 57 -0.85 27.70 -8.13
CA GLY A 57 0.24 26.72 -8.07
C GLY A 57 0.25 25.83 -6.81
N GLY A 58 -0.83 25.81 -6.04
CA GLY A 58 -0.96 25.05 -4.80
C GLY A 58 -2.32 24.37 -4.64
N PRO A 59 -2.62 23.86 -3.44
CA PRO A 59 -3.86 23.13 -3.16
C PRO A 59 -5.13 23.97 -3.37
N SER A 60 -6.25 23.27 -3.55
CA SER A 60 -7.57 23.89 -3.62
C SER A 60 -8.66 23.08 -2.91
N VAL A 61 -9.71 23.79 -2.48
CA VAL A 61 -10.95 23.23 -1.94
C VAL A 61 -12.10 23.91 -2.66
N THR A 62 -12.77 23.19 -3.56
CA THR A 62 -13.83 23.73 -4.41
C THR A 62 -15.08 22.85 -4.38
N LYS A 63 -16.14 23.25 -5.10
CA LYS A 63 -17.35 22.42 -5.26
C LYS A 63 -17.07 21.08 -5.93
N ASP A 64 -16.00 20.98 -6.71
CA ASP A 64 -15.61 19.75 -7.41
C ASP A 64 -14.79 18.81 -6.52
N GLY A 65 -14.34 19.27 -5.35
CA GLY A 65 -13.58 18.48 -4.38
C GLY A 65 -12.31 19.18 -3.90
N ILE A 66 -11.37 18.37 -3.44
CA ILE A 66 -10.07 18.82 -2.90
C ILE A 66 -8.97 18.36 -3.85
N ASP A 67 -8.11 19.29 -4.26
CA ASP A 67 -6.87 19.00 -4.97
C ASP A 67 -5.68 19.35 -4.07
N ALA A 68 -4.81 18.37 -3.85
CA ALA A 68 -3.60 18.53 -3.05
C ALA A 68 -2.41 19.10 -3.86
N ALA A 69 -2.55 19.27 -5.17
CA ALA A 69 -1.52 19.83 -6.06
C ALA A 69 -0.16 19.12 -5.93
N ASP A 70 -0.16 17.78 -6.03
CA ASP A 70 1.01 16.91 -5.88
C ASP A 70 1.79 17.07 -4.54
N THR A 71 1.13 17.62 -3.51
CA THR A 71 1.70 17.74 -2.17
C THR A 71 1.23 16.62 -1.24
N LYS A 72 2.06 16.30 -0.24
CA LYS A 72 1.68 15.35 0.81
C LYS A 72 0.63 15.96 1.72
N ILE A 73 -0.44 15.23 1.99
CA ILE A 73 -1.38 15.53 3.09
C ILE A 73 -0.82 14.89 4.36
N THR A 74 -0.38 15.72 5.30
CA THR A 74 0.23 15.28 6.57
C THR A 74 -0.76 15.40 7.73
N ASN A 75 -0.45 14.78 8.87
CA ASN A 75 -1.27 14.79 10.08
C ASN A 75 -2.69 14.21 9.90
N VAL A 76 -2.80 13.21 9.03
CA VAL A 76 -4.02 12.41 8.87
C VAL A 76 -4.06 11.39 10.02
N ALA A 77 -5.03 11.53 10.92
CA ALA A 77 -5.30 10.52 11.95
C ALA A 77 -5.72 9.18 11.30
N ASP A 78 -5.65 8.09 12.06
CA ASP A 78 -6.11 6.80 11.56
C ASP A 78 -7.60 6.88 11.17
N GLY A 79 -7.91 6.51 9.93
CA GLY A 79 -9.28 6.40 9.46
C GLY A 79 -9.89 5.06 9.83
N GLU A 80 -11.20 4.94 9.88
CA GLU A 80 -11.84 3.64 10.08
C GLU A 80 -11.58 2.71 8.88
N VAL A 81 -11.00 1.52 9.11
CA VAL A 81 -10.79 0.50 8.06
C VAL A 81 -11.88 -0.56 8.16
N ALA A 82 -13.05 -0.23 7.60
CA ALA A 82 -14.21 -1.10 7.59
C ALA A 82 -14.98 -1.03 6.26
N ALA A 83 -15.81 -2.04 6.00
CA ALA A 83 -16.64 -2.08 4.80
C ALA A 83 -17.55 -0.84 4.72
N GLY A 84 -17.44 -0.09 3.63
CA GLY A 84 -18.23 1.13 3.40
C GLY A 84 -17.63 2.42 3.99
N SER A 85 -16.50 2.35 4.70
CA SER A 85 -15.81 3.54 5.22
C SER A 85 -15.49 4.56 4.12
N LYS A 86 -15.49 5.84 4.51
CA LYS A 86 -15.15 7.01 3.67
C LYS A 86 -14.01 7.82 4.26
N ASP A 87 -13.40 7.33 5.33
CA ASP A 87 -12.28 8.00 5.98
C ASP A 87 -11.03 7.87 5.12
N ALA A 88 -10.19 8.90 5.15
CA ALA A 88 -8.84 8.78 4.59
C ALA A 88 -8.00 7.86 5.48
N VAL A 89 -7.27 6.93 4.88
CA VAL A 89 -6.28 6.11 5.58
C VAL A 89 -4.90 6.75 5.49
N ASN A 90 -4.09 6.61 6.53
CA ASN A 90 -2.73 7.13 6.53
C ASN A 90 -1.68 6.04 6.25
N GLY A 91 -0.41 6.45 6.17
CA GLY A 91 0.70 5.53 5.88
C GLY A 91 0.94 4.47 6.95
N GLY A 92 0.60 4.72 8.22
CA GLY A 92 0.73 3.75 9.30
C GLY A 92 -0.21 2.57 9.10
N GLN A 93 -1.47 2.84 8.78
CA GLN A 93 -2.47 1.79 8.54
C GLN A 93 -2.15 0.91 7.32
N LEU A 94 -1.63 1.52 6.25
CA LEU A 94 -1.15 0.78 5.09
C LEU A 94 0.07 -0.09 5.46
N ASN A 95 1.01 0.46 6.23
CA ASN A 95 2.19 -0.26 6.69
C ASN A 95 1.81 -1.48 7.55
N ASP A 96 0.83 -1.36 8.44
CA ASP A 96 0.38 -2.47 9.28
C ASP A 96 -0.30 -3.58 8.46
N SER A 97 -1.09 -3.19 7.46
CA SER A 97 -1.71 -4.14 6.53
C SER A 97 -0.67 -4.93 5.73
N VAL A 98 0.36 -4.24 5.22
CA VAL A 98 1.48 -4.89 4.52
C VAL A 98 2.27 -5.78 5.47
N GLY A 99 2.57 -5.31 6.69
CA GLY A 99 3.25 -6.10 7.72
C GLY A 99 2.52 -7.41 8.03
N SER A 100 1.19 -7.35 8.17
CA SER A 100 0.35 -8.54 8.40
C SER A 100 0.51 -9.60 7.30
N VAL A 101 0.62 -9.18 6.03
CA VAL A 101 0.89 -10.11 4.92
C VAL A 101 2.30 -10.70 5.02
N GLY A 102 3.30 -9.90 5.40
CA GLY A 102 4.66 -10.38 5.65
C GLY A 102 4.71 -11.47 6.74
N ASP A 103 4.01 -11.26 7.86
CA ASP A 103 3.90 -12.23 8.95
C ASP A 103 3.24 -13.53 8.52
N MET A 104 2.22 -13.47 7.66
CA MET A 104 1.56 -14.66 7.09
C MET A 104 2.49 -15.44 6.15
N LEU A 105 3.38 -14.76 5.43
CA LEU A 105 4.37 -15.40 4.56
C LEU A 105 5.54 -15.99 5.36
N GLY A 106 5.91 -15.36 6.48
CA GLY A 106 6.96 -15.83 7.38
C GLY A 106 8.35 -15.78 6.74
N GLY A 107 9.23 -16.73 7.11
CA GLY A 107 10.52 -16.93 6.44
C GLY A 107 11.52 -15.77 6.51
N GLY A 108 11.30 -14.77 7.39
CA GLY A 108 12.14 -13.58 7.49
C GLY A 108 11.75 -12.44 6.56
N VAL A 109 10.56 -12.51 5.94
CA VAL A 109 10.02 -11.40 5.14
C VAL A 109 9.83 -10.15 6.00
N THR A 110 10.34 -9.02 5.54
CA THR A 110 10.22 -7.73 6.22
C THR A 110 9.33 -6.79 5.44
N ASN A 111 8.74 -5.82 6.14
CA ASN A 111 8.07 -4.67 5.52
C ASN A 111 8.96 -3.43 5.67
N GLU A 112 9.46 -2.90 4.55
CA GLU A 112 10.19 -1.63 4.52
C GLU A 112 9.40 -0.62 3.69
N GLY A 113 8.76 0.35 4.37
CA GLY A 113 8.07 1.45 3.71
C GLY A 113 6.86 1.03 2.88
N GLY A 114 6.13 0.00 3.30
CA GLY A 114 4.96 -0.53 2.59
C GLY A 114 5.31 -1.52 1.48
N LYS A 115 6.56 -2.01 1.42
CA LYS A 115 7.01 -3.03 0.48
C LYS A 115 7.52 -4.25 1.25
N LEU A 116 7.05 -5.42 0.84
CA LEU A 116 7.58 -6.69 1.32
C LEU A 116 8.94 -6.99 0.67
N ASN A 117 9.92 -7.32 1.49
CA ASN A 117 11.26 -7.72 1.06
C ASN A 117 11.58 -9.10 1.61
N GLY A 118 12.20 -9.94 0.79
CA GLY A 118 12.72 -11.24 1.21
C GLY A 118 14.06 -11.12 1.97
N PRO A 119 14.70 -12.27 2.29
CA PRO A 119 14.41 -13.58 1.70
C PRO A 119 13.14 -14.24 2.27
N PHE A 120 12.45 -15.01 1.43
CA PHE A 120 11.48 -16.00 1.89
C PHE A 120 12.28 -17.25 2.24
N THR A 121 12.47 -17.52 3.52
CA THR A 121 13.27 -18.67 3.96
C THR A 121 12.39 -19.88 4.23
N VAL A 122 12.69 -21.00 3.59
CA VAL A 122 12.09 -22.32 3.84
C VAL A 122 13.23 -23.33 3.98
N ASN A 123 13.21 -24.17 5.01
CA ASN A 123 14.27 -25.17 5.28
C ASN A 123 15.70 -24.60 5.20
N ASP A 124 15.94 -23.43 5.80
CA ASP A 124 17.21 -22.70 5.78
C ASP A 124 17.68 -22.21 4.39
N ASN A 125 16.88 -22.40 3.34
CA ASN A 125 17.11 -21.89 2.00
C ASN A 125 16.36 -20.57 1.78
N GLY A 126 17.07 -19.55 1.29
CA GLY A 126 16.49 -18.25 0.96
C GLY A 126 15.99 -18.18 -0.48
N TYR A 127 14.75 -17.73 -0.66
CA TYR A 127 14.11 -17.59 -1.97
C TYR A 127 13.65 -16.15 -2.24
N ALA A 128 13.56 -15.77 -3.52
CA ALA A 128 13.13 -14.44 -3.92
C ALA A 128 11.61 -14.26 -3.80
N ASN A 129 10.84 -15.33 -3.94
CA ASN A 129 9.39 -15.35 -3.81
C ASN A 129 8.88 -16.75 -3.41
N VAL A 130 7.57 -16.86 -3.17
CA VAL A 130 6.91 -18.12 -2.75
C VAL A 130 6.96 -19.21 -3.81
N ALA A 131 6.86 -18.87 -5.10
CA ALA A 131 6.89 -19.86 -6.17
C ALA A 131 8.27 -20.53 -6.26
N ASP A 132 9.34 -19.73 -6.20
CA ASP A 132 10.72 -20.23 -6.18
C ASP A 132 10.96 -21.14 -4.96
N ALA A 133 10.39 -20.79 -3.80
CA ALA A 133 10.48 -21.61 -2.60
C ALA A 133 9.79 -22.97 -2.78
N ILE A 134 8.57 -22.98 -3.31
CA ILE A 134 7.83 -24.23 -3.58
C ILE A 134 8.58 -25.09 -4.59
N GLU A 135 9.06 -24.50 -5.68
CA GLU A 135 9.80 -25.24 -6.72
C GLU A 135 11.11 -25.81 -6.18
N GLY A 136 11.89 -24.99 -5.46
CA GLY A 136 13.17 -25.38 -4.88
C GLY A 136 13.03 -26.50 -3.86
N GLU A 137 12.09 -26.38 -2.92
CA GLU A 137 11.87 -27.40 -1.89
C GLU A 137 11.24 -28.67 -2.46
N THR A 138 10.38 -28.57 -3.48
CA THR A 138 9.85 -29.76 -4.18
C THR A 138 10.94 -30.49 -4.95
N ALA A 139 11.90 -29.76 -5.53
CA ALA A 139 13.06 -30.37 -6.18
C ALA A 139 13.97 -31.07 -5.15
N ALA A 140 14.21 -30.45 -3.99
CA ALA A 140 15.01 -31.03 -2.91
C ALA A 140 14.35 -32.25 -2.25
N ALA A 141 13.01 -32.31 -2.22
CA ALA A 141 12.26 -33.44 -1.68
C ALA A 141 12.29 -34.70 -2.56
N LYS A 142 12.89 -34.66 -3.75
CA LYS A 142 12.96 -35.82 -4.64
C LYS A 142 13.83 -36.93 -4.04
N THR A 143 13.28 -38.14 -4.00
CA THR A 143 14.02 -39.34 -3.63
C THR A 143 14.80 -39.86 -4.83
N GLU A 144 16.05 -40.24 -4.62
CA GLU A 144 16.88 -40.90 -5.61
C GLU A 144 17.02 -42.39 -5.25
N VAL A 145 16.89 -43.26 -6.24
CA VAL A 145 17.06 -44.72 -6.09
C VAL A 145 18.01 -45.20 -7.18
N GLU A 146 19.13 -45.79 -6.78
CA GLU A 146 20.13 -46.34 -7.70
C GLU A 146 20.15 -47.87 -7.63
N ALA A 147 20.33 -48.51 -8.78
CA ALA A 147 20.46 -49.95 -8.87
C ALA A 147 21.86 -50.40 -8.38
N GLY A 148 21.91 -51.20 -7.31
CA GLY A 148 23.12 -51.90 -6.90
C GLY A 148 23.44 -53.12 -7.77
N LYS A 149 24.58 -53.78 -7.51
CA LYS A 149 24.93 -55.04 -8.20
C LYS A 149 23.78 -56.07 -8.04
N ASN A 150 23.47 -56.78 -9.13
CA ASN A 150 22.39 -57.77 -9.23
C ASN A 150 20.96 -57.20 -9.14
N MET A 151 20.78 -55.87 -9.11
CA MET A 151 19.48 -55.22 -9.06
C MET A 151 19.18 -54.47 -10.36
N THR A 152 17.90 -54.30 -10.65
CA THR A 152 17.37 -53.38 -11.66
C THR A 152 16.43 -52.39 -10.97
N VAL A 153 16.42 -51.15 -11.48
CA VAL A 153 15.51 -50.10 -11.02
C VAL A 153 14.87 -49.49 -12.26
N GLU A 154 13.54 -49.59 -12.34
CA GLU A 154 12.74 -48.94 -13.37
C GLU A 154 11.88 -47.85 -12.73
N SER A 155 11.63 -46.77 -13.48
CA SER A 155 10.82 -45.65 -12.99
C SER A 155 9.67 -45.33 -13.93
N GLU A 156 8.53 -44.97 -13.34
CA GLU A 156 7.35 -44.50 -14.08
C GLU A 156 6.65 -43.35 -13.34
N THR A 157 5.80 -42.61 -14.04
CA THR A 157 4.94 -41.60 -13.43
C THR A 157 3.65 -42.24 -12.93
N GLY A 158 3.43 -42.20 -11.62
CA GLY A 158 2.20 -42.67 -10.98
C GLY A 158 1.00 -41.77 -11.27
N ALA A 159 -0.18 -42.24 -10.86
CA ALA A 159 -1.45 -41.56 -11.13
C ALA A 159 -1.57 -40.13 -10.55
N ASN A 160 -0.76 -39.79 -9.53
CA ASN A 160 -0.75 -38.47 -8.90
C ASN A 160 0.48 -37.64 -9.30
N GLY A 161 1.19 -38.02 -10.37
CA GLY A 161 2.37 -37.31 -10.87
C GLY A 161 3.67 -37.58 -10.11
N GLN A 162 3.66 -38.44 -9.09
CA GLN A 162 4.87 -38.87 -8.38
C GLN A 162 5.66 -39.91 -9.18
N THR A 163 6.98 -39.92 -9.04
CA THR A 163 7.81 -41.01 -9.57
C THR A 163 7.65 -42.27 -8.72
N ILE A 164 7.35 -43.40 -9.35
CA ILE A 164 7.36 -44.72 -8.72
C ILE A 164 8.63 -45.43 -9.17
N TYR A 165 9.41 -45.95 -8.21
CA TYR A 165 10.60 -46.75 -8.47
C TYR A 165 10.29 -48.23 -8.19
N THR A 166 10.35 -49.07 -9.23
CA THR A 166 10.22 -50.53 -9.12
C THR A 166 11.60 -51.14 -9.04
N VAL A 167 11.88 -51.83 -7.93
CA VAL A 167 13.17 -52.50 -7.68
C VAL A 167 13.00 -54.00 -7.83
N ALA A 168 13.80 -54.62 -8.70
CA ALA A 168 13.79 -56.05 -8.95
C ALA A 168 15.22 -56.61 -9.00
N THR A 169 15.38 -57.94 -8.94
CA THR A 169 16.65 -58.58 -9.27
C THR A 169 16.87 -58.51 -10.79
N ALA A 170 18.12 -58.39 -11.21
CA ALA A 170 18.49 -58.58 -12.61
C ALA A 170 18.18 -60.03 -13.05
N ASP A 171 17.95 -60.22 -14.35
CA ASP A 171 17.71 -61.55 -14.92
C ASP A 171 18.91 -62.48 -14.72
N ASP A 172 20.13 -61.93 -14.91
CA ASP A 172 21.38 -62.59 -14.62
C ASP A 172 22.05 -61.94 -13.40
N VAL A 173 22.39 -62.77 -12.42
CA VAL A 173 22.97 -62.34 -11.14
C VAL A 173 24.32 -63.00 -10.91
N GLU A 174 25.30 -62.20 -10.49
CA GLU A 174 26.65 -62.68 -10.24
C GLU A 174 26.96 -62.68 -8.74
N PHE A 175 27.30 -63.86 -8.23
CA PHE A 175 27.71 -64.06 -6.85
C PHE A 175 29.06 -64.77 -6.81
N ASN A 176 29.92 -64.35 -5.90
CA ASN A 176 31.16 -65.09 -5.63
C ASN A 176 30.86 -66.42 -4.92
N THR A 177 29.82 -66.43 -4.08
CA THR A 177 29.40 -67.60 -3.30
C THR A 177 27.90 -67.52 -3.05
N VAL A 178 27.22 -68.66 -3.19
CA VAL A 178 25.80 -68.81 -2.83
C VAL A 178 25.67 -69.92 -1.79
N LYS A 179 25.14 -69.58 -0.61
CA LYS A 179 24.88 -70.55 0.46
C LYS A 179 23.38 -70.72 0.68
N VAL A 180 22.89 -71.95 0.61
CA VAL A 180 21.49 -72.31 0.88
C VAL A 180 21.46 -73.42 1.91
N GLY A 181 21.21 -73.06 3.18
CA GLY A 181 21.33 -74.00 4.29
C GLY A 181 22.76 -74.54 4.40
N ASP A 182 22.91 -75.86 4.27
CA ASP A 182 24.20 -76.55 4.33
C ASP A 182 24.90 -76.70 2.96
N VAL A 183 24.28 -76.26 1.87
CA VAL A 183 24.84 -76.33 0.52
C VAL A 183 25.57 -75.01 0.19
N SER A 184 26.82 -75.10 -0.28
CA SER A 184 27.58 -73.98 -0.86
C SER A 184 27.84 -74.23 -2.34
N ILE A 185 27.60 -73.21 -3.17
CA ILE A 185 27.98 -73.17 -4.57
C ILE A 185 28.95 -72.00 -4.72
N ASP A 186 30.19 -72.32 -5.07
CA ASP A 186 31.27 -71.36 -5.26
C ASP A 186 31.53 -71.22 -6.77
N GLY A 187 31.57 -69.97 -7.25
CA GLY A 187 31.77 -69.63 -8.66
C GLY A 187 33.24 -69.45 -9.04
#